data_AF-A0A535S788-F1
#
_entry.id   AF-A0A535S788-F1
#
_cell.length_a   1.000
_cell.length_b   1.000
_cell.length_c   1.000
_cell.angle_alpha   90.00
_cell.angle_beta   90.00
_cell.angle_gamma   90.00
#
_symmetry.space_group_name_H-M   'P 1'
#
loop_
_entity.id
_entity.type
_entity.pdbx_description
1 polymer ?
#
loop_
_entity_poly.entity_id
_entity_poly.type
_entity_poly.pdbx_seq_one_letter_code
_entity_poly.pdbx_strand_id
1 'polypeptide(L)'
;MSRRGQSVLYAVLLMPTLILVFALAVDLGTLQLQKIRLRYAVDMAAVTAATDVDTGTYSRTGRLQLDATAAVATAREYLLRNLSELPNTPNAAAIASSADITVVNYVPALDPYTGMRLDRPAVCVRIRVPHRFDLLGWIGLRLVDLTVAANAEIRT
;
A
#
# COMPACT_ATOMS: atom_id res chain seq x y z
N MET A 1 50.71 -28.96 -8.39
CA MET A 1 49.59 -28.42 -7.57
C MET A 1 49.00 -27.21 -8.30
N SER A 2 47.83 -27.29 -8.95
CA SER A 2 47.15 -26.04 -9.38
C SER A 2 45.67 -26.16 -9.76
N ARG A 3 45.18 -27.32 -10.24
CA ARG A 3 43.77 -27.43 -10.67
C ARG A 3 42.75 -27.50 -9.52
N ARG A 4 43.08 -28.19 -8.42
CA ARG A 4 42.18 -28.33 -7.24
C ARG A 4 42.08 -27.05 -6.39
N GLY A 5 43.12 -26.20 -6.41
CA GLY A 5 43.14 -24.94 -5.64
C GLY A 5 42.26 -23.85 -6.27
N GLN A 6 42.25 -23.76 -7.61
CA GLN A 6 41.40 -22.80 -8.32
C GLN A 6 39.91 -23.15 -8.21
N SER A 7 39.52 -24.42 -8.31
CA SER A 7 38.11 -24.81 -8.18
C SER A 7 37.54 -24.56 -6.78
N VAL A 8 38.33 -24.73 -5.73
CA VAL A 8 37.94 -24.36 -4.35
C VAL A 8 37.80 -22.84 -4.22
N LEU A 9 38.71 -22.06 -4.82
CA LEU A 9 38.61 -20.59 -4.80
C LEU A 9 37.33 -20.08 -5.48
N TYR A 10 36.98 -20.65 -6.64
CA TYR A 10 35.73 -20.34 -7.32
C TYR A 10 34.51 -20.75 -6.50
N ALA A 11 34.52 -21.92 -5.86
CA ALA A 11 33.41 -22.33 -5.01
C ALA A 11 33.22 -21.40 -3.80
N VAL A 12 34.31 -20.97 -3.16
CA VAL A 12 34.30 -20.04 -2.01
C VAL A 12 33.78 -18.65 -2.41
N LEU A 13 33.93 -18.23 -3.67
CA LEU A 13 33.46 -16.94 -4.16
C LEU A 13 32.05 -17.03 -4.79
N LEU A 14 31.74 -18.13 -5.48
CA LEU A 14 30.46 -18.37 -6.13
C LEU A 14 29.34 -18.75 -5.15
N MET A 15 29.62 -19.53 -4.10
CA MET A 15 28.57 -19.87 -3.14
C MET A 15 27.99 -18.64 -2.43
N PRO A 16 28.79 -17.73 -1.84
CA PRO A 16 28.25 -16.55 -1.16
C PRO A 16 27.49 -15.62 -2.11
N THR A 17 27.97 -15.47 -3.35
CA THR A 17 27.30 -14.64 -4.35
C THR A 17 25.96 -15.25 -4.77
N LEU A 18 25.88 -16.57 -4.97
CA LEU A 18 24.61 -17.26 -5.23
C LEU A 18 23.63 -17.15 -4.06
N ILE A 19 24.11 -17.30 -2.82
CA ILE A 19 23.28 -17.12 -1.61
C ILE A 19 22.75 -15.68 -1.55
N LEU A 20 23.59 -14.68 -1.83
CA LEU A 20 23.19 -13.28 -1.83
C LEU A 20 22.12 -12.98 -2.90
N VAL A 21 22.30 -13.49 -4.11
CA VAL A 21 21.32 -13.33 -5.20
C VAL A 21 20.00 -14.01 -4.84
N PHE A 22 20.04 -15.19 -4.22
CA PHE A 22 18.85 -15.89 -3.77
C PHE A 22 18.11 -15.13 -2.66
N ALA A 23 18.85 -14.65 -1.65
CA ALA A 23 18.28 -13.83 -0.58
C ALA A 23 17.60 -12.58 -1.13
N LEU A 24 18.24 -11.89 -2.08
CA LEU A 24 17.67 -10.74 -2.76
C LEU A 24 16.39 -11.08 -3.52
N ALA A 25 16.37 -12.20 -4.25
CA ALA A 25 15.20 -12.63 -5.00
C ALA A 25 14.01 -12.94 -4.09
N VAL A 26 14.24 -13.63 -2.96
CA VAL A 26 13.21 -13.95 -1.98
C VAL A 26 12.64 -12.68 -1.36
N ASP A 27 13.49 -11.78 -0.87
CA ASP A 27 13.05 -10.53 -0.23
C ASP A 27 12.35 -9.58 -1.20
N LEU A 28 12.78 -9.52 -2.47
CA LEU A 28 12.03 -8.78 -3.50
C LEU A 28 10.64 -9.41 -3.73
N GLY A 29 10.55 -10.74 -3.74
CA GLY A 29 9.28 -11.45 -3.89
C GLY A 29 8.31 -11.14 -2.74
N THR A 30 8.78 -11.18 -1.49
CA THR A 30 7.96 -10.88 -0.31
C THR A 30 7.53 -9.42 -0.30
N LEU A 31 8.42 -8.48 -0.66
CA LEU A 31 8.11 -7.05 -0.77
C LEU A 31 7.02 -6.77 -1.81
N GLN A 32 7.11 -7.38 -3.01
CA GLN A 32 6.09 -7.20 -4.05
C GLN A 32 4.75 -7.76 -3.60
N LEU A 33 4.73 -8.94 -2.99
CA LEU A 33 3.50 -9.54 -2.48
C LEU A 33 2.86 -8.68 -1.38
N GLN A 34 3.66 -8.13 -0.46
CA GLN A 34 3.15 -7.23 0.57
C GLN A 34 2.61 -5.94 -0.04
N LYS A 35 3.29 -5.35 -1.02
CA LYS A 35 2.80 -4.16 -1.73
C LYS A 35 1.44 -4.40 -2.39
N ILE A 36 1.25 -5.56 -3.02
CA ILE A 36 -0.04 -5.94 -3.64
C ILE A 36 -1.14 -6.06 -2.59
N ARG A 37 -0.87 -6.76 -1.48
CA ARG A 37 -1.82 -6.94 -0.37
C ARG A 37 -2.21 -5.61 0.27
N LEU A 38 -1.23 -4.75 0.53
CA LEU A 38 -1.47 -3.41 1.05
C LEU A 38 -2.29 -2.57 0.07
N ARG A 39 -1.97 -2.62 -1.23
CA ARG A 39 -2.74 -1.91 -2.26
C ARG A 39 -4.20 -2.37 -2.25
N TYR A 40 -4.44 -3.67 -2.19
CA TYR A 40 -5.80 -4.22 -2.11
C TYR A 40 -6.54 -3.76 -0.85
N ALA A 41 -5.89 -3.78 0.31
CA ALA A 41 -6.49 -3.32 1.57
C ALA A 41 -6.89 -1.83 1.54
N VAL A 42 -6.02 -0.99 0.96
CA VAL A 42 -6.28 0.46 0.80
C VAL A 42 -7.37 0.71 -0.24
N ASP A 43 -7.36 -0.03 -1.35
CA ASP A 43 -8.35 0.08 -2.42
C ASP A 43 -9.74 -0.29 -1.93
N MET A 44 -9.88 -1.42 -1.21
CA MET A 44 -11.14 -1.83 -0.59
C MET A 44 -11.67 -0.79 0.39
N ALA A 45 -10.80 -0.20 1.21
CA ALA A 45 -11.21 0.86 2.14
C ALA A 45 -11.69 2.12 1.41
N ALA A 46 -11.01 2.53 0.33
CA ALA A 46 -11.42 3.65 -0.49
C ALA A 46 -12.77 3.38 -1.19
N VAL A 47 -12.97 2.17 -1.73
CA VAL A 47 -14.23 1.77 -2.38
C VAL A 47 -15.39 1.80 -1.39
N THR A 48 -15.22 1.26 -0.18
CA THR A 48 -16.27 1.31 0.84
C THR A 48 -16.59 2.74 1.25
N ALA A 49 -15.58 3.58 1.46
CA ALA A 49 -15.77 5.00 1.77
C ALA A 49 -16.45 5.78 0.63
N ALA A 50 -16.22 5.40 -0.63
CA ALA A 50 -16.86 6.01 -1.78
C ALA A 50 -18.38 5.72 -1.85
N THR A 51 -18.92 4.85 -0.98
CA THR A 51 -20.36 4.63 -0.86
C THR A 51 -21.07 5.61 0.08
N ASP A 52 -20.31 6.39 0.86
CA ASP A 52 -20.86 7.38 1.80
C ASP A 52 -21.25 8.68 1.08
N VAL A 53 -22.38 8.60 0.37
CA VAL A 53 -22.96 9.70 -0.39
C VAL A 53 -23.74 10.64 0.52
N ASP A 54 -23.57 11.95 0.33
CA ASP A 54 -24.42 12.98 0.95
C ASP A 54 -25.82 12.97 0.30
N THR A 55 -26.69 12.14 0.86
CA THR A 55 -28.10 12.02 0.45
C THR A 55 -28.88 13.33 0.63
N GLY A 56 -28.49 14.17 1.58
CA GLY A 56 -29.11 15.46 1.84
C GLY A 56 -28.81 16.47 0.74
N THR A 57 -27.58 16.49 0.23
CA THR A 57 -27.21 17.31 -0.93
C THR A 57 -27.78 16.74 -2.22
N TYR A 58 -27.78 15.41 -2.37
CA TYR A 58 -28.36 14.75 -3.54
C TYR A 58 -29.86 15.06 -3.70
N SER A 59 -30.65 14.90 -2.63
CA SER A 59 -32.09 15.17 -2.65
C SER A 59 -32.45 16.63 -2.95
N ARG A 60 -31.60 17.58 -2.54
CA ARG A 60 -31.84 19.03 -2.75
C ARG A 60 -31.35 19.54 -4.10
N THR A 61 -30.27 18.98 -4.64
CA THR A 61 -29.57 19.54 -5.80
C THR A 61 -29.48 18.59 -7.00
N GLY A 62 -29.81 17.31 -6.82
CA GLY A 62 -29.58 16.25 -7.81
C GLY A 62 -28.11 15.92 -8.05
N ARG A 63 -27.17 16.55 -7.32
CA ARG A 63 -25.72 16.34 -7.49
C ARG A 63 -25.23 15.25 -6.55
N LEU A 64 -24.53 14.26 -7.10
CA LEU A 64 -23.80 13.27 -6.33
C LEU A 64 -22.57 13.92 -5.70
N GLN A 65 -22.47 13.83 -4.37
CA GLN A 65 -21.32 14.25 -3.58
C GLN A 65 -21.12 13.26 -2.44
N LEU A 66 -19.88 13.07 -2.03
CA LEU A 66 -19.53 12.29 -0.85
C LEU A 66 -19.75 13.14 0.41
N ASP A 67 -20.28 12.54 1.46
CA ASP A 67 -20.16 13.10 2.80
C ASP A 67 -18.70 12.94 3.24
N ALA A 68 -17.96 14.06 3.25
CA ALA A 68 -16.54 14.04 3.54
C ALA A 68 -16.23 13.51 4.95
N THR A 69 -17.10 13.75 5.92
CA THR A 69 -16.85 13.33 7.31
C THR A 69 -17.10 11.83 7.46
N ALA A 70 -18.23 11.35 6.93
CA ALA A 70 -18.57 9.93 6.94
C ALA A 70 -17.54 9.12 6.13
N ALA A 71 -17.24 9.55 4.90
CA ALA A 71 -16.29 8.85 4.04
C ALA A 71 -14.90 8.73 4.67
N VAL A 72 -14.40 9.77 5.35
CA VAL A 72 -13.10 9.71 6.05
C VAL A 72 -13.13 8.72 7.22
N ALA A 73 -14.21 8.72 8.00
CA ALA A 73 -14.38 7.81 9.12
C ALA A 73 -14.44 6.34 8.63
N THR A 74 -15.28 6.07 7.63
CA THR A 74 -15.43 4.75 7.01
C THR A 74 -14.13 4.28 6.37
N ALA A 75 -13.43 5.15 5.61
CA ALA A 75 -12.13 4.81 5.03
C ALA A 75 -11.14 4.37 6.12
N ARG A 76 -11.09 5.07 7.25
CA ARG A 76 -10.16 4.77 8.34
C ARG A 76 -10.53 3.48 9.07
N GLU A 77 -11.83 3.25 9.31
CA GLU A 77 -12.34 2.03 9.95
C GLU A 77 -12.05 0.79 9.09
N TYR A 78 -12.45 0.82 7.81
CA TYR A 78 -12.22 -0.31 6.91
C TYR A 78 -10.73 -0.51 6.61
N LEU A 79 -9.94 0.56 6.54
CA LEU A 79 -8.49 0.44 6.43
C LEU A 79 -7.90 -0.29 7.65
N LEU A 80 -8.30 0.07 8.87
CA LEU A 80 -7.88 -0.63 10.08
C LEU A 80 -8.25 -2.11 10.03
N ARG A 81 -9.50 -2.41 9.68
CA ARG A 81 -9.98 -3.79 9.57
C ARG A 81 -9.17 -4.59 8.55
N ASN A 82 -9.03 -4.07 7.33
CA ASN A 82 -8.32 -4.73 6.25
C ASN A 82 -6.84 -4.95 6.61
N LEU A 83 -6.17 -3.96 7.21
CA LEU A 83 -4.77 -4.09 7.63
C LEU A 83 -4.58 -5.06 8.79
N SER A 84 -5.57 -5.19 9.69
CA SER A 84 -5.50 -6.11 10.83
C SER A 84 -5.60 -7.58 10.41
N GLU A 85 -6.23 -7.85 9.26
CA GLU A 85 -6.33 -9.19 8.67
C GLU A 85 -5.08 -9.56 7.85
N LEU A 86 -4.18 -8.60 7.57
CA LEU A 86 -2.97 -8.86 6.79
C LEU A 86 -1.85 -9.46 7.67
N PRO A 87 -1.19 -10.54 7.19
CA PRO A 87 0.01 -11.04 7.85
C PRO A 87 1.14 -10.00 7.75
N ASN A 88 2.01 -9.95 8.76
CA ASN A 88 3.21 -9.11 8.79
C ASN A 88 2.95 -7.60 8.67
N THR A 89 1.79 -7.13 9.14
CA THR A 89 1.46 -5.70 9.24
C THR A 89 1.39 -5.28 10.72
N PRO A 90 2.54 -5.16 11.42
CA PRO A 90 2.53 -4.70 12.80
C PRO A 90 1.97 -3.28 12.87
N ASN A 91 1.22 -2.98 13.92
CA ASN A 91 0.65 -1.66 14.20
C ASN A 91 -0.37 -1.15 13.15
N ALA A 92 -1.27 -2.03 12.67
CA ALA A 92 -2.37 -1.65 11.78
C ALA A 92 -3.15 -0.41 12.26
N ALA A 93 -3.42 -0.31 13.57
CA ALA A 93 -4.05 0.86 14.19
C ALA A 93 -3.28 2.17 13.98
N ALA A 94 -1.96 2.14 14.19
CA ALA A 94 -1.12 3.31 13.98
C ALA A 94 -1.11 3.72 12.50
N ILE A 95 -0.91 2.75 11.60
CA ILE A 95 -0.90 2.98 10.14
C ILE A 95 -2.22 3.62 9.69
N ALA A 96 -3.36 3.04 10.08
CA ALA A 96 -4.68 3.56 9.74
C ALA A 96 -4.92 4.96 10.32
N SER A 97 -4.51 5.22 11.56
CA SER A 97 -4.66 6.54 12.18
C SER A 97 -3.82 7.64 11.52
N SER A 98 -2.65 7.27 10.98
CA SER A 98 -1.74 8.17 10.26
C SER A 98 -1.99 8.25 8.75
N ALA A 99 -2.99 7.54 8.24
CA ALA A 99 -3.30 7.51 6.82
C ALA A 99 -3.71 8.90 6.31
N ASP A 100 -3.14 9.30 5.18
CA ASP A 100 -3.56 10.51 4.47
C ASP A 100 -4.82 10.17 3.68
N ILE A 101 -5.97 10.75 4.05
CA ILE A 101 -7.27 10.50 3.39
C ILE A 101 -7.82 11.84 2.92
N THR A 102 -8.12 11.93 1.62
CA THR A 102 -8.67 13.14 1.00
C THR A 102 -9.93 12.79 0.23
N VAL A 103 -11.01 13.50 0.50
CA VAL A 103 -12.27 13.41 -0.24
C VAL A 103 -12.30 14.52 -1.28
N VAL A 104 -12.47 14.17 -2.54
CA VAL A 104 -12.50 15.09 -3.67
C VAL A 104 -13.91 15.12 -4.23
N ASN A 105 -14.68 16.17 -3.94
CA ASN A 105 -16.04 16.36 -4.45
C ASN A 105 -16.12 17.26 -5.70
N TYR A 106 -15.14 18.15 -5.87
CA TYR A 106 -15.09 19.06 -7.02
C TYR A 106 -14.28 18.42 -8.14
N VAL A 107 -14.96 18.02 -9.21
CA VAL A 107 -14.37 17.39 -10.39
C VAL A 107 -14.68 18.17 -11.67
N PRO A 108 -13.82 18.13 -12.70
CA PRO A 108 -12.60 17.32 -12.81
C PRO A 108 -11.47 17.78 -11.88
N ALA A 109 -10.71 16.82 -11.34
CA ALA A 109 -9.58 17.07 -10.45
C ALA A 109 -8.45 16.04 -10.68
N LEU A 110 -7.34 16.20 -9.97
CA LEU A 110 -6.27 15.22 -9.90
C LEU A 110 -6.24 14.57 -8.53
N ASP A 111 -6.00 13.27 -8.48
CA ASP A 111 -5.69 12.55 -7.25
C ASP A 111 -4.41 13.15 -6.62
N PRO A 112 -4.47 13.64 -5.37
CA PRO A 112 -3.35 14.29 -4.71
C PRO A 112 -2.15 13.35 -4.43
N TYR A 113 -2.33 12.04 -4.56
CA TYR A 113 -1.32 11.03 -4.25
C TYR A 113 -0.79 10.32 -5.48
N THR A 114 -1.66 10.00 -6.45
CA THR A 114 -1.28 9.27 -7.67
C THR A 114 -1.14 10.17 -8.90
N GLY A 115 -1.70 11.38 -8.85
CA GLY A 115 -1.78 12.28 -10.01
C GLY A 115 -2.77 11.84 -11.09
N MET A 116 -3.52 10.74 -10.87
CA MET A 116 -4.53 10.29 -11.82
C MET A 116 -5.67 11.30 -11.92
N ARG A 117 -6.24 11.44 -13.11
CA ARG A 117 -7.40 12.29 -13.33
C ARG A 117 -8.64 11.66 -12.71
N LEU A 118 -9.38 12.48 -11.97
CA LEU A 118 -10.66 12.14 -11.36
C LEU A 118 -11.76 12.88 -12.10
N ASP A 119 -12.68 12.14 -12.68
CA ASP A 119 -13.83 12.70 -13.40
C ASP A 119 -15.12 12.63 -12.58
N ARG A 120 -15.08 11.95 -11.43
CA ARG A 120 -16.20 11.81 -10.48
C ARG A 120 -15.72 12.04 -9.04
N PRO A 121 -16.62 12.42 -8.11
CA PRO A 121 -16.28 12.51 -6.71
C PRO A 121 -15.61 11.23 -6.21
N ALA A 122 -14.53 11.37 -5.46
CA ALA A 122 -13.66 10.24 -5.11
C ALA A 122 -13.10 10.35 -3.69
N VAL A 123 -12.76 9.20 -3.12
CA VAL A 123 -11.94 9.09 -1.92
C VAL A 123 -10.55 8.65 -2.33
N CYS A 124 -9.54 9.45 -2.00
CA CYS A 124 -8.12 9.16 -2.19
C CYS A 124 -7.50 8.81 -0.84
N VAL A 125 -6.74 7.72 -0.78
CA VAL A 125 -6.10 7.22 0.45
C VAL A 125 -4.63 6.95 0.18
N ARG A 126 -3.75 7.33 1.12
CA ARG A 126 -2.33 6.96 1.10
C ARG A 126 -1.87 6.53 2.50
N ILE A 127 -1.15 5.42 2.54
CA ILE A 127 -0.51 4.88 3.74
C ILE A 127 0.99 4.74 3.55
N ARG A 128 1.71 4.73 4.68
CA ARG A 128 3.14 4.39 4.76
C ARG A 128 3.30 3.24 5.73
N VAL A 129 3.93 2.16 5.28
CA VAL A 129 4.07 0.93 6.06
C VAL A 129 5.54 0.54 6.12
N PRO A 130 6.12 0.40 7.32
CA PRO A 130 7.50 -0.06 7.45
C PRO A 130 7.58 -1.55 7.07
N HIS A 131 8.38 -1.86 6.07
CA HIS A 131 8.71 -3.23 5.67
C HIS A 131 10.07 -3.63 6.26
N ARG A 132 10.14 -4.86 6.77
CA ARG A 132 11.37 -5.46 7.27
C ARG A 132 11.78 -6.59 6.33
N PHE A 133 13.03 -6.55 5.89
CA PHE A 133 13.60 -7.65 5.12
C PHE A 133 14.00 -8.80 6.05
N ASP A 134 13.78 -10.04 5.61
CA ASP A 134 14.12 -11.22 6.39
C ASP A 134 15.59 -11.59 6.15
N LEU A 135 15.95 -11.93 4.91
CA LEU A 135 17.28 -12.48 4.59
C LEU A 135 18.34 -11.38 4.43
N LEU A 136 18.00 -10.30 3.72
CA LEU A 136 18.82 -9.10 3.59
C LEU A 136 18.95 -8.34 4.93
N GLY A 137 18.01 -8.56 5.85
CA GLY A 137 18.08 -8.06 7.22
C GLY A 137 19.36 -8.50 7.96
N TRP A 138 19.87 -9.69 7.65
CA TRP A 138 21.09 -10.23 8.25
C TRP A 138 22.37 -9.54 7.78
N ILE A 139 22.36 -8.93 6.59
CA ILE A 139 23.50 -8.18 6.04
C ILE A 139 23.38 -6.66 6.24
N GLY A 140 22.40 -6.20 7.05
CA GLY A 140 22.28 -4.80 7.50
C GLY A 140 21.16 -3.99 6.84
N LEU A 141 20.45 -4.53 5.84
CA LEU A 141 19.30 -3.87 5.22
C LEU A 141 18.03 -4.14 6.05
N ARG A 142 17.70 -3.25 6.99
CA ARG A 142 16.68 -3.54 8.01
C ARG A 142 15.26 -3.05 7.72
N LEU A 143 15.09 -1.82 7.25
CA LEU A 143 13.76 -1.19 7.12
C LEU A 143 13.65 -0.32 5.87
N VAL A 144 12.54 -0.45 5.15
CA VAL A 144 12.14 0.45 4.05
C VAL A 144 10.66 0.79 4.19
N ASP A 145 10.31 2.06 4.00
CA ASP A 145 8.91 2.49 4.02
C ASP A 145 8.23 2.22 2.68
N LEU A 146 7.21 1.37 2.68
CA LEU A 146 6.33 1.16 1.55
C LEU A 146 5.23 2.21 1.56
N THR A 147 5.26 3.10 0.57
CA THR A 147 4.16 4.03 0.33
C THR A 147 3.18 3.40 -0.65
N VAL A 148 1.91 3.33 -0.25
CA VAL A 148 0.81 2.80 -1.07
C VAL A 148 -0.30 3.83 -1.06
N ALA A 149 -0.69 4.28 -2.25
CA ALA A 149 -1.89 5.07 -2.46
C ALA A 149 -2.96 4.20 -3.11
N ALA A 150 -4.23 4.56 -3.01
CA ALA A 150 -5.34 4.10 -3.86
C ALA A 150 -6.44 5.15 -3.87
N ASN A 151 -7.37 5.03 -4.82
CA ASN A 151 -8.48 5.95 -4.99
C ASN A 151 -9.70 5.20 -5.51
N ALA A 152 -10.88 5.65 -5.09
CA ALA A 152 -12.15 5.12 -5.56
C ALA A 152 -13.12 6.24 -5.87
N GLU A 153 -13.69 6.22 -7.06
CA GLU A 153 -14.75 7.13 -7.50
C GLU A 153 -16.14 6.59 -7.13
N ILE A 154 -17.10 7.50 -6.89
CA ILE A 154 -18.52 7.13 -6.80
C ILE A 154 -18.93 6.40 -8.09
N ARG A 155 -19.50 5.21 -7.93
CA ARG A 155 -20.22 4.48 -8.98
C ARG A 155 -21.71 4.48 -8.68
N THR A 156 -22.48 4.91 -9.67
CA THR A 156 -23.96 4.85 -9.74
C THR A 156 -24.42 3.51 -10.26
#